data_AF-A0A3E4QGG7-F1
#
_entry.id   AF-A0A3E4QGG7-F1
#
_cell.length_a   1.000
_cell.length_b   1.000
_cell.length_c   1.000
_cell.angle_alpha   90.00
_cell.angle_beta   90.00
_cell.angle_gamma   90.00
#
_symmetry.space_group_name_H-M   'P 1'
#
loop_
_entity.id
_entity.type
_entity.pdbx_description
1 polymer ?
#
loop_
_entity_poly.entity_id
_entity_poly.type
_entity_poly.pdbx_seq_one_letter_code
_entity_poly.pdbx_strand_id
1 'polypeptide(L)'
;MQLTTDYLKRAFIQYNNEIFHEELPLPILKISNAKHRLGSMHYKWKIVKGKEIKSFTIVISNYYNVPENIIEDTLIHEMIHYEIAYKGLKDTAAHGRLFREKMNYINKEFNRNISIRKSMEGFEARNMGTRKTYLVLALKMKNGKKMVTSVSRTAARKLIEDVKHIKEIAEYTLYVSDNPYFQHFPMVRTLRAHEVSNKEYNDLIADMIPVYDKNGWVEVI
;
A
#
# COMPACT_ATOMS: atom_id res chain seq x y z
N MET A 1 -9.11 -5.16 -17.32
CA MET A 1 -7.68 -5.51 -17.43
C MET A 1 -7.08 -5.74 -16.05
N GLN A 2 -6.25 -6.77 -15.86
CA GLN A 2 -5.43 -6.93 -14.66
C GLN A 2 -4.12 -6.16 -14.84
N LEU A 3 -3.85 -5.18 -13.97
CA LEU A 3 -2.60 -4.42 -13.99
C LEU A 3 -1.47 -5.33 -13.49
N THR A 4 -0.41 -5.47 -14.29
CA THR A 4 0.80 -6.24 -13.95
C THR A 4 2.05 -5.39 -14.17
N THR A 5 3.15 -5.75 -13.51
CA THR A 5 4.44 -5.08 -13.72
C THR A 5 4.94 -5.26 -15.14
N ASP A 6 4.66 -6.41 -15.77
CA ASP A 6 5.01 -6.66 -17.18
C ASP A 6 4.21 -5.79 -18.14
N TYR A 7 2.93 -5.56 -17.85
CA TYR A 7 2.13 -4.57 -18.59
C TYR A 7 2.76 -3.18 -18.47
N LEU A 8 3.07 -2.73 -17.25
CA LEU A 8 3.69 -1.42 -17.03
C LEU A 8 5.05 -1.30 -17.75
N LYS A 9 5.83 -2.38 -17.79
CA LYS A 9 7.12 -2.40 -18.49
C LYS A 9 6.96 -2.23 -19.98
N ARG A 10 6.02 -2.97 -20.60
CA ARG A 10 5.72 -2.84 -22.03
C ARG A 10 5.20 -1.44 -22.36
N ALA A 11 4.24 -0.95 -21.59
CA ALA A 11 3.70 0.40 -21.77
C ALA A 11 4.77 1.49 -21.59
N PHE A 12 5.66 1.35 -20.59
CA PHE A 12 6.76 2.28 -20.41
C PHE A 12 7.69 2.29 -21.62
N ILE A 13 8.11 1.12 -22.13
CA ILE A 13 8.99 1.03 -23.30
C ILE A 13 8.33 1.65 -24.52
N GLN A 14 7.05 1.34 -24.75
CA GLN A 14 6.27 1.91 -25.83
C GLN A 14 6.25 3.44 -25.76
N TYR A 15 5.81 4.02 -24.62
CA TYR A 15 5.72 5.47 -24.49
C TYR A 15 7.08 6.15 -24.44
N ASN A 16 8.12 5.48 -23.94
CA ASN A 16 9.47 6.01 -23.98
C ASN A 16 9.93 6.18 -25.43
N ASN A 17 9.67 5.18 -26.29
CA ASN A 17 9.96 5.27 -27.72
C ASN A 17 9.10 6.33 -28.41
N GLU A 18 7.78 6.32 -28.20
CA GLU A 18 6.84 7.19 -28.91
C GLU A 18 6.95 8.67 -28.48
N ILE A 19 7.11 8.95 -27.19
CA ILE A 19 6.93 10.30 -26.60
C ILE A 19 8.23 10.89 -26.05
N PHE A 20 9.14 10.04 -25.57
CA PHE A 20 10.37 10.46 -24.88
C PHE A 20 11.64 10.09 -25.64
N HIS A 21 11.53 9.70 -26.92
CA HIS A 21 12.64 9.44 -27.83
C HIS A 21 13.69 8.46 -27.29
N GLU A 22 13.24 7.45 -26.55
CA GLU A 22 14.09 6.45 -25.89
C GLU A 22 15.09 7.03 -24.85
N GLU A 23 14.92 8.29 -24.44
CA GLU A 23 15.87 8.97 -23.56
C GLU A 23 15.75 8.58 -22.08
N LEU A 24 14.65 7.94 -21.66
CA LEU A 24 14.43 7.54 -20.27
C LEU A 24 14.87 6.09 -20.02
N PRO A 25 15.88 5.85 -19.17
CA PRO A 25 16.20 4.50 -18.72
C PRO A 25 15.01 3.83 -18.04
N LEU A 26 14.89 2.50 -18.11
CA LEU A 26 13.80 1.79 -17.45
C LEU A 26 13.85 1.99 -15.92
N PRO A 27 12.83 2.62 -15.28
CA PRO A 27 12.82 2.79 -13.83
C PRO A 27 12.32 1.52 -13.14
N ILE A 28 12.38 1.49 -11.81
CA ILE A 28 11.71 0.45 -11.03
C ILE A 28 10.19 0.66 -11.14
N LEU A 29 9.48 -0.31 -11.70
CA LEU A 29 8.03 -0.26 -11.84
C LEU A 29 7.37 -1.06 -10.72
N LYS A 30 6.39 -0.45 -10.04
CA LYS A 30 5.64 -1.09 -8.96
C LYS A 30 4.14 -0.87 -9.10
N ILE A 31 3.40 -1.79 -8.51
CA ILE A 31 1.95 -1.69 -8.34
C ILE A 31 1.66 -1.51 -6.85
N SER A 32 0.74 -0.61 -6.53
CA SER A 32 0.24 -0.38 -5.16
C SER A 32 -1.28 -0.44 -5.12
N ASN A 33 -1.86 -0.29 -3.93
CA ASN A 33 -3.30 -0.15 -3.72
C ASN A 33 -3.65 1.20 -3.06
N ALA A 34 -2.97 2.27 -3.48
CA ALA A 34 -3.20 3.61 -2.95
C ALA A 34 -4.58 4.14 -3.34
N LYS A 35 -5.38 4.56 -2.35
CA LYS A 35 -6.73 5.10 -2.59
C LYS A 35 -6.75 6.54 -3.09
N HIS A 36 -5.78 7.36 -2.67
CA HIS A 36 -5.83 8.80 -2.89
C HIS A 36 -5.06 9.26 -4.14
N ARG A 37 -4.47 8.35 -4.91
CA ARG A 37 -3.69 8.64 -6.12
C ARG A 37 -3.63 7.44 -7.05
N LEU A 38 -3.59 7.71 -8.35
CA LEU A 38 -3.41 6.67 -9.39
C LEU A 38 -1.94 6.38 -9.68
N GLY A 39 -1.05 7.35 -9.46
CA GLY A 39 0.36 7.25 -9.79
C GLY A 39 1.24 8.01 -8.79
N SER A 40 2.52 7.65 -8.78
CA SER A 40 3.57 8.48 -8.20
C SER A 40 4.95 8.10 -8.73
N MET A 41 5.77 9.12 -9.01
CA MET A 41 7.20 9.01 -9.28
C MET A 41 8.01 9.34 -8.03
N HIS A 42 9.04 8.54 -7.76
CA HIS A 42 10.01 8.76 -6.70
C HIS A 42 11.43 8.64 -7.25
N TYR A 43 12.36 9.42 -6.71
CA TYR A 43 13.78 9.25 -6.98
C TYR A 43 14.59 9.28 -5.68
N LYS A 44 15.72 8.57 -5.70
CA LYS A 44 16.72 8.55 -4.62
C LYS A 44 18.09 8.81 -5.20
N TRP A 45 18.84 9.69 -4.55
CA TRP A 45 20.23 9.98 -4.90
C TRP A 45 21.10 9.59 -3.71
N LYS A 46 22.16 8.82 -3.98
CA LYS A 46 23.15 8.44 -2.98
C LYS A 46 24.55 8.47 -3.58
N ILE A 47 25.54 8.85 -2.78
CA ILE A 47 26.95 8.76 -3.16
C ILE A 47 27.50 7.47 -2.53
N VAL A 48 28.05 6.58 -3.35
CA VAL A 48 28.69 5.34 -2.90
C VAL A 48 30.09 5.29 -3.50
N LYS A 49 31.12 5.32 -2.63
CA LYS A 49 32.54 5.34 -3.05
C LYS A 49 32.84 6.44 -4.08
N GLY A 50 32.31 7.66 -3.85
CA GLY A 50 32.49 8.80 -4.74
C GLY A 50 31.66 8.78 -6.03
N LYS A 51 30.83 7.74 -6.27
CA LYS A 51 29.95 7.66 -7.43
C LYS A 51 28.51 8.02 -7.06
N GLU A 52 27.89 8.89 -7.85
CA GLU A 52 26.45 9.14 -7.75
C GLU A 52 25.66 7.96 -8.28
N ILE A 53 24.72 7.47 -7.46
CA ILE A 53 23.74 6.46 -7.84
C ILE A 53 22.36 7.10 -7.73
N LYS A 54 21.71 7.22 -8.89
CA LYS A 54 20.33 7.69 -9.02
C LYS A 54 19.42 6.47 -9.25
N SER A 55 18.36 6.36 -8.47
CA SER A 55 17.35 5.32 -8.63
C SER A 55 15.99 5.97 -8.76
N PHE A 56 15.24 5.59 -9.79
CA PHE A 56 13.91 6.10 -10.08
C PHE A 56 12.88 4.98 -9.93
N THR A 57 11.71 5.31 -9.41
CA THR A 57 10.61 4.37 -9.20
C THR A 57 9.31 5.03 -9.63
N ILE A 58 8.56 4.36 -10.52
CA ILE A 58 7.18 4.73 -10.84
C ILE A 58 6.26 3.68 -10.23
N VAL A 59 5.24 4.16 -9.52
CA VAL A 59 4.24 3.32 -8.86
C VAL A 59 2.87 3.66 -9.43
N ILE A 60 2.12 2.65 -9.87
CA ILE A 60 0.74 2.81 -10.33
C ILE A 60 -0.21 2.10 -9.36
N SER A 61 -1.33 2.74 -9.02
CA SER A 61 -2.34 2.17 -8.14
C SER A 61 -3.30 1.26 -8.90
N ASN A 62 -3.54 0.09 -8.32
CA ASN A 62 -4.52 -0.89 -8.78
C ASN A 62 -5.84 -0.82 -8.01
N TYR A 63 -6.02 0.21 -7.17
CA TYR A 63 -7.16 0.30 -6.25
C TYR A 63 -8.50 0.48 -6.99
N TYR A 64 -8.54 1.23 -8.07
CA TYR A 64 -9.77 1.53 -8.81
C TYR A 64 -9.90 0.68 -10.08
N ASN A 65 -11.13 0.34 -10.45
CA ASN A 65 -11.44 -0.25 -11.74
C ASN A 65 -11.55 0.86 -12.81
N VAL A 66 -10.40 1.34 -13.27
CA VAL A 66 -10.31 2.36 -14.31
C VAL A 66 -10.05 1.76 -15.69
N PRO A 67 -10.50 2.43 -16.77
CA PRO A 67 -10.12 2.10 -18.14
C PRO A 67 -8.60 2.11 -18.36
N GLU A 68 -8.14 1.37 -19.38
CA GLU A 68 -6.71 1.23 -19.72
C GLU A 68 -6.05 2.56 -20.06
N ASN A 69 -6.70 3.39 -20.89
CA ASN A 69 -6.18 4.72 -21.24
C ASN A 69 -5.95 5.62 -20.00
N ILE A 70 -6.74 5.45 -18.92
CA ILE A 70 -6.52 6.19 -17.68
C ILE A 70 -5.24 5.73 -16.98
N ILE A 71 -4.92 4.43 -17.03
CA ILE A 71 -3.68 3.86 -16.49
C ILE A 71 -2.48 4.38 -17.29
N GLU A 72 -2.59 4.38 -18.62
CA GLU A 72 -1.54 4.87 -19.51
C GLU A 72 -1.30 6.36 -19.36
N ASP A 73 -2.35 7.19 -19.36
CA ASP A 73 -2.24 8.63 -19.13
C ASP A 73 -1.61 8.93 -17.76
N THR A 74 -1.89 8.09 -16.75
CA THR A 74 -1.23 8.19 -15.45
C THR A 74 0.23 7.75 -15.51
N LEU A 75 0.57 6.68 -16.24
CA LEU A 75 1.97 6.29 -16.44
C LEU A 75 2.76 7.41 -17.13
N ILE A 76 2.21 7.99 -18.20
CA ILE A 76 2.85 9.08 -18.93
C ILE A 76 2.98 10.33 -18.04
N HIS A 77 1.97 10.63 -17.20
CA HIS A 77 2.08 11.68 -16.16
C HIS A 77 3.32 11.47 -15.27
N GLU A 78 3.53 10.25 -14.78
CA GLU A 78 4.70 9.94 -13.95
C GLU A 78 6.01 9.93 -14.76
N MET A 79 5.96 9.63 -16.06
CA MET A 79 7.12 9.72 -16.96
C MET A 79 7.54 11.17 -17.23
N ILE A 80 6.62 12.14 -17.25
CA ILE A 80 6.96 13.57 -17.33
C ILE A 80 7.73 13.99 -16.07
N HIS A 81 7.25 13.62 -14.89
CA HIS A 81 8.01 13.85 -13.64
C HIS A 81 9.39 13.20 -13.73
N TYR A 82 9.45 11.97 -14.25
CA TYR A 82 10.69 11.24 -14.39
C TYR A 82 11.67 11.95 -15.33
N GLU A 83 11.24 12.41 -16.51
CA GLU A 83 12.07 13.17 -17.46
C GLU A 83 12.70 14.40 -16.81
N ILE A 84 11.89 15.20 -16.12
CA ILE A 84 12.34 16.42 -15.42
C ILE A 84 13.41 16.06 -14.38
N ALA A 85 13.16 15.05 -13.55
CA ALA A 85 14.10 14.63 -12.50
C ALA A 85 15.37 13.98 -13.06
N TYR A 86 15.26 13.19 -14.13
CA TYR A 86 16.36 12.49 -14.78
C TYR A 86 17.34 13.46 -15.45
N LYS A 87 16.79 14.43 -16.20
CA LYS A 87 17.56 15.49 -16.87
C LYS A 87 18.06 16.57 -15.90
N GLY A 88 17.72 16.49 -14.61
CA GLY A 88 18.14 17.47 -13.60
C GLY A 88 17.53 18.86 -13.81
N LEU A 89 16.37 18.93 -14.46
CA LEU A 89 15.69 20.18 -14.76
C LEU A 89 14.99 20.71 -13.51
N LYS A 90 15.03 22.04 -13.33
CA LYS A 90 14.34 22.72 -12.23
C LYS A 90 13.00 23.26 -12.71
N ASP A 91 11.92 22.63 -12.28
CA ASP A 91 10.58 23.15 -12.52
C ASP A 91 10.15 24.16 -11.43
N THR A 92 9.10 24.93 -11.69
CA THR A 92 8.60 25.99 -10.80
C THR A 92 7.71 25.47 -9.67
N ALA A 93 7.17 24.26 -9.82
CA ALA A 93 6.37 23.52 -8.84
C ALA A 93 6.33 22.04 -9.24
N ALA A 94 5.63 21.20 -8.45
CA ALA A 94 5.43 19.79 -8.81
C ALA A 94 4.84 19.63 -10.23
N HIS A 95 3.86 20.47 -10.60
CA HIS A 95 3.33 20.57 -11.96
C HIS A 95 3.54 21.98 -12.48
N GLY A 96 4.81 22.40 -12.56
CA GLY A 96 5.21 23.75 -12.92
C GLY A 96 5.11 24.02 -14.43
N ARG A 97 5.96 24.93 -14.91
CA ARG A 97 6.00 25.32 -16.32
C ARG A 97 6.41 24.14 -17.21
N LEU A 98 7.52 23.47 -16.88
CA LEU A 98 8.07 22.39 -17.71
C LEU A 98 7.10 21.21 -17.78
N PHE A 99 6.53 20.82 -16.64
CA PHE A 99 5.53 19.77 -16.61
C PHE A 99 4.33 20.09 -17.51
N ARG A 100 3.75 21.29 -17.38
CA ARG A 100 2.56 21.69 -18.15
C ARG A 100 2.85 21.81 -19.64
N GLU A 101 4.01 22.35 -20.02
CA GLU A 101 4.42 22.43 -21.42
C GLU A 101 4.52 21.04 -22.05
N LYS A 102 5.22 20.10 -21.39
CA LYS A 102 5.33 18.72 -21.87
C LYS A 102 3.98 18.00 -21.89
N MET A 103 3.16 18.17 -20.84
CA MET A 103 1.81 17.59 -20.77
C MET A 103 0.92 18.09 -21.92
N ASN A 104 0.90 19.40 -22.18
CA ASN A 104 0.09 19.99 -23.24
C ASN A 104 0.54 19.54 -24.63
N TYR A 105 1.86 19.46 -24.84
CA TYR A 105 2.43 18.88 -26.05
C TYR A 105 1.97 17.44 -26.24
N ILE A 106 2.07 16.60 -25.21
CA ILE A 106 1.66 15.20 -25.30
C ILE A 106 0.17 15.05 -25.60
N ASN A 107 -0.67 15.81 -24.89
CA ASN A 107 -2.12 15.77 -25.10
C ASN A 107 -2.49 16.15 -26.54
N LYS A 108 -1.83 17.17 -27.10
CA LYS A 108 -2.10 17.65 -28.46
C LYS A 108 -1.58 16.68 -29.52
N GLU A 109 -0.31 16.29 -29.45
CA GLU A 109 0.35 15.54 -30.52
C GLU A 109 0.03 14.05 -30.50
N PHE A 110 -0.25 13.48 -29.32
CA PHE A 110 -0.50 12.03 -29.14
C PHE A 110 -1.95 11.71 -28.77
N ASN A 111 -2.85 12.70 -28.87
CA ASN A 111 -4.28 12.57 -28.54
C ASN A 111 -4.53 11.95 -27.15
N ARG A 112 -3.82 12.46 -26.14
CA ARG A 112 -3.88 12.00 -24.75
C ARG A 112 -4.69 12.95 -23.88
N ASN A 113 -5.14 12.47 -22.72
CA ASN A 113 -5.95 13.23 -21.76
C ASN A 113 -5.27 13.31 -20.38
N ILE A 114 -3.98 13.63 -20.38
CA ILE A 114 -3.19 13.80 -19.16
C ILE A 114 -3.62 15.08 -18.45
N SER A 115 -3.85 14.99 -17.15
CA SER A 115 -4.22 16.14 -16.32
C SER A 115 -3.39 16.23 -15.04
N ILE A 116 -3.28 17.43 -14.49
CA ILE A 116 -2.64 17.69 -13.18
C ILE A 116 -3.56 17.32 -12.00
N ARG A 117 -4.87 17.21 -12.25
CA ARG A 117 -5.89 16.78 -11.29
C ARG A 117 -6.72 15.70 -11.95
N LYS A 118 -6.64 14.48 -11.44
CA LYS A 118 -7.62 13.44 -11.73
C LYS A 118 -8.56 13.33 -10.54
N SER A 119 -9.87 13.50 -10.78
CA SER A 119 -10.88 13.09 -9.81
C SER A 119 -10.96 11.56 -9.81
N MET A 120 -11.09 10.97 -8.63
CA MET A 120 -11.38 9.54 -8.48
C MET A 120 -12.89 9.29 -8.35
N GLU A 121 -13.69 10.36 -8.40
CA GLU A 121 -15.14 10.31 -8.32
C GLU A 121 -15.70 9.58 -9.54
N GLY A 122 -16.61 8.64 -9.31
CA GLY A 122 -17.23 7.81 -10.35
C GLY A 122 -16.46 6.52 -10.70
N PHE A 123 -15.26 6.28 -10.16
CA PHE A 123 -14.59 4.99 -10.30
C PHE A 123 -14.82 4.09 -9.09
N GLU A 124 -15.34 2.89 -9.35
CA GLU A 124 -15.50 1.87 -8.32
C GLU A 124 -14.15 1.31 -7.88
N ALA A 125 -14.04 1.01 -6.58
CA ALA A 125 -12.90 0.25 -6.09
C ALA A 125 -12.88 -1.12 -6.77
N ARG A 126 -11.72 -1.54 -7.25
CA ARG A 126 -11.55 -2.88 -7.80
C ARG A 126 -11.82 -3.87 -6.67
N ASN A 127 -12.80 -4.76 -6.87
CA ASN A 127 -13.06 -5.89 -5.98
C ASN A 127 -11.85 -6.84 -6.05
N MET A 128 -10.83 -6.57 -5.24
CA MET A 128 -9.60 -7.37 -5.21
C MET A 128 -9.78 -8.73 -4.54
N GLY A 129 -11.00 -9.12 -4.14
CA GLY A 129 -11.28 -10.41 -3.50
C GLY A 129 -10.50 -10.66 -2.20
N THR A 130 -9.74 -9.67 -1.71
CA THR A 130 -8.95 -9.81 -0.49
C THR A 130 -9.92 -9.83 0.67
N ARG A 131 -10.23 -11.01 1.20
CA ARG A 131 -10.84 -11.11 2.53
C ARG A 131 -9.96 -10.29 3.47
N LYS A 132 -10.55 -9.24 4.04
CA LYS A 132 -9.84 -8.35 4.94
C LYS A 132 -9.45 -9.17 6.17
N THR A 133 -8.16 -9.34 6.38
CA THR A 133 -7.63 -10.06 7.54
C THR A 133 -7.36 -9.09 8.68
N TYR A 134 -7.66 -9.55 9.90
CA TYR A 134 -7.49 -8.85 11.15
C TYR A 134 -6.44 -9.59 11.98
N LEU A 135 -5.54 -8.84 12.63
CA LEU A 135 -4.75 -9.40 13.72
C LEU A 135 -5.56 -9.24 14.99
N VAL A 136 -5.82 -10.35 15.68
CA VAL A 136 -6.67 -10.37 16.87
C VAL A 136 -5.85 -10.84 18.06
N LEU A 137 -5.76 -10.01 19.10
CA LEU A 137 -5.17 -10.40 20.37
C LEU A 137 -6.28 -10.89 21.29
N ALA A 138 -6.21 -12.17 21.66
CA ALA A 138 -7.13 -12.81 22.58
C ALA A 138 -6.45 -13.00 23.95
N LEU A 139 -7.12 -12.61 25.02
CA LEU A 139 -6.59 -12.61 26.38
C LEU A 139 -7.52 -13.41 27.31
N LYS A 140 -6.93 -14.20 28.20
CA LYS A 140 -7.60 -14.77 29.37
C LYS A 140 -7.02 -14.12 30.61
N MET A 141 -7.85 -13.43 31.38
CA MET A 141 -7.48 -12.79 32.64
C MET A 141 -7.49 -13.83 33.78
N LYS A 142 -6.69 -13.61 34.83
CA LYS A 142 -6.66 -14.48 36.02
C LYS A 142 -8.00 -14.53 36.78
N ASN A 143 -8.80 -13.48 36.69
CA ASN A 143 -10.15 -13.42 37.26
C ASN A 143 -11.20 -14.13 36.39
N GLY A 144 -10.80 -14.84 35.34
CA GLY A 144 -11.68 -15.60 34.46
C GLY A 144 -12.20 -14.81 33.25
N LYS A 145 -12.12 -13.48 33.26
CA LYS A 145 -12.60 -12.63 32.16
C LYS A 145 -11.88 -12.94 30.84
N LYS A 146 -12.63 -12.87 29.74
CA LYS A 146 -12.14 -13.09 28.38
C LYS A 146 -12.18 -11.79 27.62
N MET A 147 -11.09 -11.46 26.93
CA MET A 147 -11.01 -10.21 26.18
C MET A 147 -10.44 -10.44 24.79
N VAL A 148 -10.94 -9.69 23.82
CA VAL A 148 -10.46 -9.70 22.43
C VAL A 148 -10.27 -8.28 21.91
N THR A 149 -9.31 -8.09 21.01
CA THR A 149 -9.10 -6.80 20.34
C THR A 149 -8.42 -6.92 18.98
N SER A 150 -8.72 -6.01 18.08
CA SER A 150 -8.09 -5.91 16.75
C SER A 150 -6.84 -5.03 16.84
N VAL A 151 -5.70 -5.56 16.42
CA VAL A 151 -4.37 -4.96 16.61
C VAL A 151 -3.78 -4.46 15.31
N SER A 152 -3.12 -3.29 15.33
CA SER A 152 -2.37 -2.83 14.15
C SER A 152 -1.13 -3.70 13.91
N ARG A 153 -0.89 -4.08 12.65
CA ARG A 153 0.28 -4.90 12.27
C ARG A 153 1.61 -4.30 12.74
N THR A 154 1.73 -2.97 12.69
CA THR A 154 2.93 -2.25 13.14
C THR A 154 3.11 -2.21 14.65
N ALA A 155 2.04 -2.35 15.44
CA ALA A 155 2.09 -2.29 16.90
C ALA A 155 2.08 -3.68 17.57
N ALA A 156 1.73 -4.74 16.84
CA ALA A 156 1.55 -6.09 17.36
C ALA A 156 2.73 -6.58 18.22
N ARG A 157 3.97 -6.41 17.72
CA ARG A 157 5.17 -6.84 18.45
C ARG A 157 5.33 -6.09 19.78
N LYS A 158 5.16 -4.77 19.77
CA LYS A 158 5.24 -3.96 21.00
C LYS A 158 4.14 -4.35 22.00
N LEU A 159 2.91 -4.53 21.52
CA LEU A 159 1.78 -4.92 22.37
C LEU A 159 1.97 -6.28 23.04
N ILE A 160 2.56 -7.24 22.31
CA ILE A 160 2.92 -8.53 22.88
C ILE A 160 3.94 -8.37 24.01
N GLU A 161 4.99 -7.55 23.81
CA GLU A 161 5.96 -7.26 24.86
C GLU A 161 5.30 -6.59 26.07
N ASP A 162 4.41 -5.61 25.85
CA ASP A 162 3.67 -4.97 26.94
C ASP A 162 2.80 -5.99 27.71
N VAL A 163 2.11 -6.89 27.01
CA VAL A 163 1.24 -7.93 27.60
C VAL A 163 2.02 -8.93 28.47
N LYS A 164 3.26 -9.28 28.10
CA LYS A 164 4.10 -10.19 28.90
C LYS A 164 4.34 -9.70 30.33
N HIS A 165 4.31 -8.38 30.53
CA HIS A 165 4.62 -7.76 31.82
C HIS A 165 3.38 -7.50 32.70
N ILE A 166 2.17 -7.76 32.20
CA ILE A 166 0.91 -7.53 32.93
C ILE A 166 0.55 -8.78 33.72
N LYS A 167 0.59 -8.66 35.06
CA LYS A 167 0.44 -9.80 35.98
C LYS A 167 -0.98 -10.36 36.03
N GLU A 168 -1.98 -9.57 35.64
CA GLU A 168 -3.39 -9.92 35.64
C GLU A 168 -3.78 -10.84 34.48
N ILE A 169 -2.93 -10.92 33.45
CA ILE A 169 -3.13 -11.78 32.28
C ILE A 169 -2.61 -13.18 32.60
N ALA A 170 -3.46 -14.19 32.40
CA ALA A 170 -3.11 -15.60 32.58
C ALA A 170 -2.58 -16.21 31.27
N GLU A 171 -3.28 -15.94 30.16
CA GLU A 171 -2.91 -16.42 28.82
C GLU A 171 -3.19 -15.35 27.78
N TYR A 172 -2.39 -15.36 26.72
CA TYR A 172 -2.58 -14.51 25.57
C TYR A 172 -2.12 -15.22 24.29
N THR A 173 -2.79 -14.91 23.19
CA THR A 173 -2.44 -15.42 21.85
C THR A 173 -2.82 -14.38 20.82
N LEU A 174 -1.92 -14.14 19.87
CA LEU A 174 -2.18 -13.33 18.69
C LEU A 174 -2.59 -14.27 17.55
N TYR A 175 -3.70 -13.93 16.92
CA TYR A 175 -4.29 -14.67 15.83
C TYR A 175 -4.40 -13.82 14.56
N VAL A 176 -4.54 -14.49 13.42
CA VAL A 176 -5.08 -13.93 12.18
C VAL A 176 -6.50 -14.47 11.98
N SER A 177 -7.42 -13.57 11.65
CA SER A 177 -8.82 -13.90 11.32
C SER A 177 -9.27 -13.16 10.08
N ASP A 178 -10.14 -13.76 9.26
CA ASP A 178 -10.87 -13.07 8.19
C ASP A 178 -12.33 -12.78 8.56
N ASN A 179 -12.72 -13.02 9.83
CA ASN A 179 -14.08 -12.87 10.32
C ASN A 179 -14.51 -11.38 10.32
N PRO A 180 -15.61 -11.01 9.61
CA PRO A 180 -16.12 -9.64 9.56
C PRO A 180 -16.51 -9.04 10.92
N TYR A 181 -16.71 -9.86 11.96
CA TYR A 181 -16.95 -9.40 13.33
C TYR A 181 -15.93 -8.33 13.78
N PHE A 182 -14.65 -8.50 13.43
CA PHE A 182 -13.58 -7.58 13.80
C PHE A 182 -13.54 -6.28 12.98
N GLN A 183 -14.42 -6.11 11.99
CA GLN A 183 -14.52 -4.87 11.21
C GLN A 183 -14.91 -3.67 12.09
N HIS A 184 -15.73 -3.91 13.10
CA HIS A 184 -16.28 -2.88 13.99
C HIS A 184 -15.35 -2.54 15.17
N PHE A 185 -14.28 -3.32 15.35
CA PHE A 185 -13.31 -3.09 16.41
C PHE A 185 -12.33 -2.00 15.97
N PRO A 186 -12.02 -1.01 16.83
CA PRO A 186 -10.93 -0.08 16.55
C PRO A 186 -9.61 -0.85 16.44
N MET A 187 -8.79 -0.52 15.44
CA MET A 187 -7.47 -1.11 15.30
C MET A 187 -6.51 -0.45 16.30
N VAL A 188 -6.28 -1.13 17.43
CA VAL A 188 -5.55 -0.54 18.56
C VAL A 188 -4.04 -0.59 18.36
N ARG A 189 -3.36 0.42 18.92
CA ARG A 189 -1.89 0.51 19.01
C ARG A 189 -1.37 0.45 20.46
N THR A 190 -2.29 0.50 21.41
CA THR A 190 -2.09 0.40 22.86
C THR A 190 -3.11 -0.59 23.41
N LEU A 191 -2.80 -1.23 24.54
CA LEU A 191 -3.63 -2.32 25.06
C LEU A 191 -5.01 -1.79 25.46
N ARG A 192 -6.00 -2.09 24.63
CA ARG A 192 -7.42 -1.85 24.87
C ARG A 192 -8.17 -3.05 24.31
N ALA A 193 -8.82 -3.80 25.17
CA ALA A 193 -9.55 -5.00 24.78
C ALA A 193 -11.00 -4.95 25.26
N HIS A 194 -11.87 -5.59 24.50
CA HIS A 194 -13.29 -5.70 24.81
C HIS A 194 -13.52 -7.01 25.55
N GLU A 195 -14.24 -6.94 26.67
CA GLU A 195 -14.69 -8.13 27.39
C GLU A 195 -15.78 -8.82 26.57
N VAL A 196 -15.66 -10.14 26.41
CA VAL A 196 -16.61 -11.00 25.69
C VAL A 196 -17.02 -12.16 26.59
N SER A 197 -18.17 -12.78 26.29
CA SER A 197 -18.60 -13.96 27.04
C SER A 197 -17.67 -15.16 26.81
N ASN A 198 -17.66 -16.14 27.71
CA ASN A 198 -16.86 -17.37 27.53
C ASN A 198 -17.23 -18.13 26.24
N LYS A 199 -18.53 -18.18 25.92
CA LYS A 199 -19.02 -18.82 24.70
C LYS A 199 -18.49 -18.09 23.47
N GLU A 200 -18.72 -16.78 23.41
CA GLU A 200 -18.27 -15.94 22.29
C GLU A 200 -16.75 -15.99 22.11
N TYR A 201 -15.97 -15.99 23.20
CA TYR A 201 -14.53 -16.12 23.13
C TYR A 201 -14.10 -17.43 22.43
N ASN A 202 -14.68 -18.56 22.84
CA ASN A 202 -14.34 -19.87 22.28
C ASN A 202 -14.77 -19.98 20.81
N ASP A 203 -15.98 -19.50 20.49
CA ASP A 203 -16.51 -19.47 19.13
C ASP A 203 -15.61 -18.62 18.22
N LEU A 204 -15.16 -17.46 18.70
CA LEU A 204 -14.28 -16.57 17.94
C LEU A 204 -12.94 -17.23 17.65
N ILE A 205 -12.24 -17.79 18.65
CA ILE A 205 -10.87 -18.29 18.46
C ILE A 205 -10.81 -19.60 17.67
N ALA A 206 -11.89 -20.39 17.63
CA ALA A 206 -11.93 -21.68 16.93
C ALA A 206 -11.63 -21.55 15.42
N ASP A 207 -12.05 -20.44 14.82
CA ASP A 207 -11.89 -20.16 13.40
C ASP A 207 -10.63 -19.33 13.08
N MET A 208 -9.75 -19.11 14.05
CA MET A 208 -8.57 -18.25 13.86
C MET A 208 -7.26 -19.03 13.81
N ILE A 209 -6.30 -18.47 13.06
CA ILE A 209 -4.97 -19.06 12.91
C ILE A 209 -4.01 -18.38 13.89
N PRO A 210 -3.40 -19.10 14.85
CA PRO A 210 -2.43 -18.51 15.78
C PRO A 210 -1.14 -18.12 15.05
N VAL A 211 -0.61 -16.93 15.35
CA VAL A 211 0.64 -16.41 14.77
C VAL A 211 1.67 -16.04 15.83
N TYR A 212 1.24 -15.84 17.08
CA TYR A 212 2.12 -15.71 18.23
C TYR A 212 1.42 -16.22 19.49
N ASP A 213 2.12 -17.00 20.29
CA ASP A 213 1.64 -17.44 21.61
C ASP A 213 2.71 -17.20 22.69
N LYS A 214 2.46 -17.66 23.91
CA LYS A 214 3.43 -17.54 25.02
C LYS A 214 4.80 -18.16 24.74
N ASN A 215 4.92 -19.04 23.74
CA ASN A 215 6.15 -19.73 23.33
C ASN A 215 6.88 -19.00 22.18
N GLY A 216 6.26 -18.00 21.54
CA GLY A 216 6.90 -17.18 20.51
C GLY A 216 6.07 -17.03 19.24
N TRP A 217 6.73 -16.60 18.15
CA TRP A 217 6.11 -16.54 16.83
C TRP A 217 5.94 -17.95 16.27
N VAL A 218 4.75 -18.25 15.78
CA VAL A 218 4.44 -19.52 15.13
C VAL A 218 4.82 -19.39 13.66
N GLU A 219 5.56 -20.34 13.10
CA GLU A 219 5.73 -20.42 11.65
C GLU A 219 4.37 -20.71 11.02
N VAL A 220 3.81 -19.71 10.36
CA VAL A 220 2.56 -19.86 9.61
C VAL A 220 2.96 -20.38 8.23
N ILE A 221 2.69 -21.66 7.97
CA ILE A 221 2.86 -22.31 6.65
C ILE A 221 1.86 -21.73 5.66
#